data_AF-A0A965G0I4-F1
#
_entry.id   AF-A0A965G0I4-F1
#
_cell.length_a   1.000
_cell.length_b   1.000
_cell.length_c   1.000
_cell.angle_alpha   90.00
_cell.angle_beta   90.00
_cell.angle_gamma   90.00
#
_symmetry.space_group_name_H-M   'P 1'
#
loop_
_entity.id
_entity.type
_entity.pdbx_description
1 polymer ?
#
loop_
_entity_poly.entity_id
_entity_poly.type
_entity_poly.pdbx_seq_one_letter_code
_entity_poly.pdbx_strand_id
1 'polypeptide(L)'
;MSVPETLTLTLLREAEFDGPQLGVLGDPIAHSLSPAMHNAAIAALLPTHPGFAGLRYHRLHITATELPLASRNYHPKPARPLP
;
A
#
# COMPACT_ATOMS: atom_id res chain seq x y z
N MET A 1 -7.80 10.46 11.11
CA MET A 1 -6.53 10.97 10.56
C MET A 1 -6.55 10.73 9.05
N SER A 2 -6.54 11.77 8.22
CA SER A 2 -6.37 11.61 6.77
C SER A 2 -4.94 11.19 6.49
N VAL A 3 -4.77 10.00 5.92
CA VAL A 3 -3.47 9.47 5.50
C VAL A 3 -2.92 10.36 4.39
N PRO A 4 -1.61 10.63 4.29
CA PRO A 4 -1.06 11.49 3.25
C PRO A 4 -1.33 10.88 1.88
N GLU A 5 -1.73 11.70 0.89
CA GLU A 5 -2.02 11.24 -0.48
C GLU A 5 -0.82 10.57 -1.18
N THR A 6 0.38 10.65 -0.58
CA THR A 6 1.61 10.01 -1.03
C THR A 6 2.53 9.73 0.16
N LEU A 7 3.01 8.49 0.28
CA LEU A 7 3.97 8.04 1.27
C LEU A 7 5.39 8.08 0.68
N THR A 8 6.38 8.46 1.48
CA THR A 8 7.81 8.40 1.13
C THR A 8 8.48 7.26 1.88
N LEU A 9 9.74 6.92 1.55
CA LEU A 9 10.48 5.89 2.27
C LEU A 9 10.58 6.20 3.78
N THR A 10 10.79 7.46 4.15
CA THR A 10 10.85 7.89 5.56
C THR A 10 9.52 7.64 6.26
N LEU A 11 8.41 8.09 5.67
CA LEU A 11 7.07 7.87 6.24
C LEU A 11 6.74 6.39 6.37
N LEU A 12 7.13 5.55 5.39
CA LEU A 12 6.91 4.11 5.45
C LEU A 12 7.68 3.42 6.58
N ARG A 13 8.79 4.01 7.06
CA ARG A 13 9.57 3.47 8.17
C ARG A 13 9.05 3.88 9.54
N GLU A 14 8.40 5.04 9.61
CA GLU A 14 7.92 5.65 10.85
C GLU A 14 6.44 5.37 11.12
N ALA A 15 5.65 5.09 10.07
CA ALA A 15 4.22 4.88 10.18
C ALA A 15 3.87 3.52 10.77
N GLU A 16 2.92 3.54 11.70
CA GLU A 16 2.16 2.36 12.10
C GLU A 16 0.89 2.26 11.26
N PHE A 17 0.51 1.05 10.89
CA PHE A 17 -0.64 0.78 10.04
C PHE A 17 -1.61 -0.18 10.72
N ASP A 18 -2.86 0.25 10.88
CA ASP A 18 -3.92 -0.53 11.53
C ASP A 18 -4.46 -1.70 10.67
N GLY A 19 -3.87 -1.94 9.50
CA GLY A 19 -4.35 -2.93 8.55
C GLY A 19 -3.40 -3.14 7.38
N PRO A 20 -3.73 -4.06 6.46
CA PRO A 20 -2.92 -4.32 5.28
C PRO A 20 -2.84 -3.10 4.36
N GLN A 21 -1.64 -2.83 3.83
CA GLN A 21 -1.36 -1.71 2.94
C GLN A 21 -0.93 -2.23 1.57
N LEU A 22 -1.49 -1.64 0.52
CA LEU A 22 -1.05 -1.81 -0.86
C LEU A 22 -0.68 -0.44 -1.43
N GLY A 23 0.04 -0.43 -2.54
CA GLY A 23 0.26 0.82 -3.23
C GLY A 23 1.09 0.68 -4.50
N VAL A 24 1.16 1.81 -5.21
CA VAL A 24 1.92 1.96 -6.44
C VAL A 24 3.21 2.72 -6.14
N LEU A 25 4.35 2.16 -6.57
CA LEU A 25 5.67 2.78 -6.46
C LEU A 25 5.97 3.62 -7.71
N GLY A 26 6.58 4.78 -7.54
CA GLY A 26 7.17 5.51 -8.66
C GLY A 26 7.78 6.86 -8.29
N ASP A 27 8.44 7.45 -9.28
CA ASP A 27 8.98 8.80 -9.26
C ASP A 27 9.07 9.28 -10.73
N PRO A 28 8.20 10.22 -11.19
CA PRO A 28 7.13 10.88 -10.45
C PRO A 28 5.89 9.98 -10.26
N ILE A 29 5.20 10.11 -9.12
CA ILE A 29 4.01 9.30 -8.79
C ILE A 29 2.69 10.07 -8.67
N ALA A 30 2.76 11.40 -8.61
CA ALA A 30 1.61 12.26 -8.28
C ALA A 30 0.41 12.07 -9.24
N HIS A 31 0.67 11.80 -10.52
CA HIS A 31 -0.37 11.66 -11.54
C HIS A 31 -1.01 10.27 -11.60
N SER A 32 -0.56 9.31 -10.79
CA SER A 32 -1.14 7.97 -10.81
C SER A 32 -2.60 8.00 -10.33
N LEU A 33 -3.51 7.49 -11.16
CA LEU A 33 -4.93 7.30 -10.82
C LEU A 33 -5.19 5.99 -10.08
N SER A 34 -4.19 5.10 -9.99
CA SER A 34 -4.33 3.79 -9.35
C SER A 34 -4.89 3.86 -7.92
N PRO A 35 -4.51 4.80 -7.03
CA PRO A 35 -5.10 4.85 -5.69
C PRO A 35 -6.58 5.15 -5.69
N ALA A 36 -7.05 6.08 -6.54
CA ALA A 36 -8.48 6.38 -6.62
C ALA A 36 -9.26 5.16 -7.12
N MET A 37 -8.77 4.51 -8.19
CA MET A 37 -9.42 3.33 -8.77
C MET A 37 -9.46 2.14 -7.79
N HIS A 38 -8.34 1.80 -7.15
CA HIS A 38 -8.26 0.63 -6.29
C HIS A 38 -9.01 0.84 -4.98
N ASN A 39 -8.96 2.02 -4.36
CA ASN A 39 -9.75 2.27 -3.15
C ASN A 39 -11.26 2.25 -3.45
N ALA A 40 -11.70 2.74 -4.61
CA ALA A 40 -13.09 2.63 -5.03
C ALA A 40 -13.51 1.15 -5.23
N ALA A 41 -12.66 0.35 -5.87
CA ALA A 41 -12.90 -1.09 -6.05
C ALA A 41 -12.96 -1.83 -4.70
N ILE A 42 -12.03 -1.54 -3.77
CA ILE A 42 -12.03 -2.10 -2.41
C ILE A 42 -13.34 -1.77 -1.69
N ALA A 43 -13.78 -0.50 -1.74
CA ALA A 43 -15.02 -0.09 -1.10
C ALA A 43 -16.25 -0.79 -1.70
N ALA A 44 -16.29 -0.97 -3.02
CA ALA A 44 -17.37 -1.67 -3.70
C ALA A 44 -17.42 -3.18 -3.38
N LEU A 45 -16.27 -3.81 -3.18
CA LEU A 45 -16.16 -5.24 -2.87
C LEU A 45 -16.36 -5.57 -1.39
N LEU A 46 -16.14 -4.61 -0.49
CA LEU A 46 -16.20 -4.81 0.96
C LEU A 46 -17.48 -5.51 1.46
N PRO A 47 -18.71 -5.22 0.96
CA PRO A 47 -19.93 -5.86 1.45
C PRO A 47 -19.99 -7.37 1.20
N THR A 48 -19.36 -7.85 0.12
CA THR A 48 -19.37 -9.27 -0.26
C THR A 48 -18.05 -9.98 0.06
N HIS A 49 -16.99 -9.21 0.30
CA HIS A 49 -15.64 -9.70 0.59
C HIS A 49 -15.09 -9.00 1.83
N PRO A 50 -15.52 -9.40 3.04
CA PRO A 50 -15.11 -8.76 4.29
C PRO A 50 -13.60 -8.85 4.56
N GLY A 51 -12.88 -9.74 3.86
CA GLY A 51 -11.41 -9.82 3.89
C GLY A 51 -10.70 -8.55 3.40
N PHE A 52 -11.40 -7.63 2.72
CA PHE A 52 -10.86 -6.32 2.37
C PHE A 52 -11.04 -5.26 3.45
N ALA A 53 -11.65 -5.59 4.60
CA ALA A 53 -11.80 -4.66 5.70
C ALA A 53 -10.42 -4.14 6.18
N GLY A 54 -10.31 -2.82 6.32
CA GLY A 54 -9.06 -2.17 6.74
C GLY A 54 -7.99 -2.04 5.64
N LEU A 55 -8.17 -2.66 4.46
CA LEU A 55 -7.24 -2.50 3.34
C LEU A 55 -7.26 -1.06 2.80
N ARG A 56 -6.07 -0.53 2.54
CA ARG A 56 -5.86 0.79 1.94
C ARG A 56 -4.84 0.72 0.82
N TYR A 57 -5.05 1.52 -0.22
CA TYR A 57 -4.14 1.63 -1.36
C TYR A 57 -3.55 3.03 -1.46
N HIS A 58 -2.22 3.14 -1.52
CA HIS A 58 -1.48 4.42 -1.47
C HIS A 58 -0.63 4.71 -2.71
N ARG A 59 -0.20 5.97 -2.85
CA ARG A 59 0.97 6.31 -3.68
C ARG A 59 2.22 6.22 -2.83
N LEU A 60 3.27 5.62 -3.37
CA LEU A 60 4.58 5.57 -2.72
C LEU A 60 5.56 6.28 -3.65
N HIS A 61 5.99 7.48 -3.23
CA HIS A 61 7.09 8.18 -3.87
C HIS A 61 8.39 7.54 -3.42
N ILE A 62 8.96 6.71 -4.29
CA ILE A 62 10.19 5.95 -4.04
C ILE A 62 11.05 6.09 -5.30
N THR A 63 12.22 6.68 -5.14
CA THR A 63 13.19 6.80 -6.24
C THR A 63 13.83 5.44 -6.55
N ALA A 64 14.46 5.32 -7.72
CA ALA A 64 15.11 4.08 -8.14
C ALA A 64 16.21 3.62 -7.15
N THR A 65 16.94 4.56 -6.53
CA THR A 65 17.99 4.27 -5.54
C THR A 65 17.44 3.82 -4.20
N GLU A 66 16.21 4.21 -3.86
CA GLU A 66 15.52 3.83 -2.62
C GLU A 66 14.80 2.48 -2.73
N LEU A 67 14.51 2.01 -3.94
CA LEU A 67 13.74 0.78 -4.20
C LEU A 67 14.29 -0.47 -3.47
N PRO A 68 15.61 -0.73 -3.41
CA PRO A 68 16.16 -1.86 -2.66
C PRO A 68 15.87 -1.78 -1.14
N LEU A 69 15.70 -0.58 -0.60
CA LEU A 69 15.37 -0.37 0.82
C LEU A 69 13.86 -0.49 1.05
N ALA A 70 13.04 -0.02 0.11
CA ALA A 70 11.59 -0.11 0.18
C ALA A 70 11.08 -1.56 0.08
N SER A 71 11.71 -2.39 -0.78
CA SER A 71 11.32 -3.78 -1.00
C SER A 71 11.52 -4.68 0.23
N ARG A 72 12.49 -4.39 1.11
CA ARG A 72 12.72 -5.16 2.34
C ARG A 72 11.54 -5.08 3.33
N ASN A 73 10.77 -4.00 3.26
CA ASN A 73 9.57 -3.79 4.09
C ASN A 73 8.32 -4.51 3.53
N TYR A 74 8.39 -5.02 2.29
CA TYR A 74 7.31 -5.77 1.62
C TYR A 74 7.74 -7.21 1.39
N HIS A 75 7.82 -8.01 2.46
CA HIS A 75 7.83 -9.46 2.32
C HIS A 75 6.47 -10.01 2.73
N PRO A 76 5.72 -10.72 1.85
CA PRO A 76 4.69 -11.60 2.35
C PRO A 76 5.36 -12.60 3.28
N LYS A 77 4.86 -12.70 4.52
CA LYS A 77 5.16 -13.84 5.38
C LYS A 77 4.92 -15.10 4.53
N PRO A 78 5.90 -16.02 4.40
CA PRO A 78 5.70 -17.22 3.60
C PRO A 78 4.41 -17.88 4.09
N ALA A 79 3.48 -18.15 3.15
CA ALA A 79 2.25 -18.84 3.46
C ALA A 79 2.64 -20.13 4.20
N ARG A 80 2.09 -20.30 5.41
CA ARG A 80 2.26 -21.53 6.19
C ARG A 80 1.92 -22.69 5.24
N PRO A 81 2.80 -23.70 5.07
CA PRO A 81 2.45 -24.84 4.25
C PRO A 81 1.18 -25.46 4.84
N LEU A 82 0.17 -25.66 3.98
CA LEU A 82 -1.02 -26.42 4.34
C LEU A 82 -0.59 -27.88 4.64
N PRO A 83 -1.28 -28.55 5.59
CA PRO A 83 -0.89 -29.87 6.08
C PRO A 83 -0.87 -30.94 4.98
#